data_AF-A0A4R5AA29-F1
#
_entry.id   AF-A0A4R5AA29-F1
#
_cell.length_a   1.000
_cell.length_b   1.000
_cell.length_c   1.000
_cell.angle_alpha   90.00
_cell.angle_beta   90.00
_cell.angle_gamma   90.00
#
_symmetry.space_group_name_H-M   'P 1'
#
loop_
_entity.id
_entity.type
_entity.pdbx_description
1 polymer ?
#
loop_
_entity_poly.entity_id
_entity_poly.type
_entity_poly.pdbx_seq_one_letter_code
_entity_poly.pdbx_strand_id
1 'polypeptide(L)'
;MLGFAYFHGNGNRWFLSCVRVRISEIKEIASYSLGKANAMRHGVTRVVAVIGVVAVVASAGHAAAAHRDPGEVQVDESFTGATADSRFIGYGAACLTGAPRGKAAAEATNHPLGRCRRDPAGPVPPGNAAPHGYLQLTDAHVEQTGAALFDSPIPAQDGLVVTFEQWQYGNTTRAPADGISFFLTDGDLSLTTPGAFGGSLGYAQKLPGDRSAAQFVPGVNGGYLGIGLDVLGEYFGDAERRGNKCEKRSPAGTASRSSAPGPNIVTARGPGNGVEGYCLIDATTSNKTSTGSWPSTLPGQLHGNLKKLPATATPGRAEGLLEPVKRIVRITVSPGPAPMATVDIDFLDGDGFQRALRFRAPKPVPDTFKFGFAASTGPLTDVHLIRRLVLSPSASRHVR
;
A
#
# COMPACT_ATOMS: atom_id res chain seq x y z
N MET A 1 31.13 14.87 -3.45
CA MET A 1 31.85 13.59 -3.36
C MET A 1 31.52 12.94 -2.02
N LEU A 2 30.74 11.86 -2.02
CA LEU A 2 30.68 10.92 -0.90
C LEU A 2 30.52 9.54 -1.53
N GLY A 3 31.61 8.79 -1.56
CA GLY A 3 31.62 7.39 -1.93
C GLY A 3 31.15 6.54 -0.76
N PHE A 4 30.22 5.62 -1.03
CA PHE A 4 29.93 4.52 -0.11
C PHE A 4 31.05 3.49 -0.25
N ALA A 5 31.70 3.16 0.87
CA ALA A 5 32.58 1.99 0.98
C ALA A 5 31.87 0.95 1.87
N TYR A 6 31.65 -0.24 1.33
CA TYR A 6 31.27 -1.43 2.10
C TYR A 6 32.46 -2.40 2.10
N PHE A 7 32.87 -2.83 3.30
CA PHE A 7 33.91 -3.83 3.50
C PHE A 7 33.27 -5.21 3.69
N HIS A 8 33.72 -6.20 2.93
CA HIS A 8 33.60 -7.62 3.27
C HIS A 8 34.99 -8.24 3.26
N GLY A 9 35.36 -8.83 4.39
CA GLY A 9 36.62 -9.54 4.56
C GLY A 9 36.45 -11.02 4.29
N ASN A 10 37.32 -11.57 3.44
CA ASN A 10 37.93 -12.89 3.63
C ASN A 10 39.17 -13.00 2.72
N GLY A 11 40.35 -13.20 3.32
CA GLY A 11 41.54 -13.76 2.66
C GLY A 11 42.35 -12.83 1.72
N ASN A 12 43.42 -12.24 2.25
CA ASN A 12 44.66 -11.76 1.61
C ASN A 12 44.72 -11.61 0.06
N ARG A 13 44.47 -10.38 -0.44
CA ARG A 13 45.32 -9.58 -1.38
C ARG A 13 44.49 -8.43 -1.96
N TRP A 14 44.97 -7.18 -1.81
CA TRP A 14 44.31 -5.97 -2.31
C TRP A 14 44.86 -5.58 -3.70
N PHE A 15 43.98 -5.32 -4.66
CA PHE A 15 44.30 -4.56 -5.88
C PHE A 15 43.37 -3.35 -5.97
N LEU A 16 43.96 -2.15 -5.99
CA LEU A 16 43.28 -0.89 -6.30
C LEU A 16 43.22 -0.74 -7.82
N SER A 17 42.03 -0.65 -8.41
CA SER A 17 41.85 -0.13 -9.78
C SER A 17 41.13 1.21 -9.71
N CYS A 18 41.81 2.26 -10.16
CA CYS A 18 41.36 3.64 -10.08
C CYS A 18 40.89 4.09 -11.46
N VAL A 19 39.59 4.31 -11.65
CA VAL A 19 39.05 4.91 -12.88
C VAL A 19 38.89 6.41 -12.66
N ARG A 20 39.64 7.19 -13.45
CA ARG A 20 39.74 8.65 -13.41
C ARG A 20 38.62 9.26 -14.28
N VAL A 21 37.72 10.06 -13.72
CA VAL A 21 36.81 10.93 -14.49
C VAL A 21 37.22 12.38 -14.25
N ARG A 22 37.51 13.11 -15.35
CA ARG A 22 37.94 14.51 -15.36
C ARG A 22 36.76 15.44 -15.09
N ILE A 23 36.95 16.42 -14.21
CA ILE A 23 36.05 17.54 -13.95
C ILE A 23 36.65 18.79 -14.61
N SER A 24 35.96 19.32 -15.60
CA SER A 24 36.16 20.61 -16.28
C SER A 24 34.92 20.76 -17.17
N GLU A 25 34.01 21.72 -17.10
CA GLU A 25 33.96 23.09 -16.59
C GLU A 25 32.48 23.40 -16.27
N ILE A 26 32.19 24.11 -15.18
CA ILE A 26 30.95 24.90 -15.04
C ILE A 26 31.36 26.26 -14.46
N LYS A 27 31.26 27.30 -15.29
CA LYS A 27 31.28 28.70 -14.87
C LYS A 27 29.94 29.33 -15.23
N GLU A 28 29.46 30.13 -14.28
CA GLU A 28 28.37 31.11 -14.24
C GLU A 28 27.82 31.65 -15.57
N ILE A 29 26.49 31.81 -15.62
CA ILE A 29 25.86 33.02 -16.18
C ILE A 29 24.70 33.44 -15.27
N ALA A 30 24.81 34.65 -14.73
CA ALA A 30 23.75 35.45 -14.15
C ALA A 30 23.13 36.39 -15.21
N SER A 31 21.85 36.75 -14.99
CA SER A 31 21.18 37.99 -15.41
C SER A 31 20.83 38.23 -16.90
N TYR A 32 19.52 38.34 -17.16
CA TYR A 32 18.90 39.23 -18.16
C TYR A 32 17.58 39.72 -17.51
N SER A 33 17.51 40.91 -16.91
CA SER A 33 17.42 42.29 -17.44
C SER A 33 16.00 42.74 -17.84
N LEU A 34 15.51 43.70 -17.04
CA LEU A 34 14.43 44.65 -17.34
C LEU A 34 14.88 45.73 -18.35
N GLY A 35 13.98 46.16 -19.23
CA GLY A 35 14.07 47.44 -19.96
C GLY A 35 12.73 47.75 -20.60
N LYS A 36 11.87 48.55 -19.95
CA LYS A 36 11.68 50.01 -20.09
C LYS A 36 10.79 50.43 -21.27
N ALA A 37 9.74 51.14 -20.88
CA ALA A 37 8.72 51.78 -21.69
C ALA A 37 9.24 52.97 -22.54
N ASN A 38 8.53 53.26 -23.63
CA ASN A 38 8.24 54.64 -24.01
C ASN A 38 6.91 54.75 -24.77
N ALA A 39 6.22 55.87 -24.57
CA ALA A 39 4.84 56.15 -24.93
C ALA A 39 4.65 56.68 -26.36
N MET A 40 3.46 56.46 -26.95
CA MET A 40 2.66 57.53 -27.57
C MET A 40 1.22 57.12 -27.95
N ARG A 41 0.28 57.85 -27.35
CA ARG A 41 -0.97 58.48 -27.86
C ARG A 41 -2.06 57.69 -28.64
N HIS A 42 -3.21 57.67 -27.97
CA HIS A 42 -4.59 57.99 -28.39
C HIS A 42 -5.23 57.31 -29.62
N GLY A 43 -6.24 56.48 -29.31
CA GLY A 43 -7.41 56.21 -30.14
C GLY A 43 -8.57 55.74 -29.27
N VAL A 44 -9.51 56.64 -28.96
CA VAL A 44 -10.71 56.37 -28.15
C VAL A 44 -11.74 55.67 -29.03
N THR A 45 -12.18 54.47 -28.64
CA THR A 45 -13.44 53.90 -29.14
C THR A 45 -14.26 53.42 -27.94
N ARG A 46 -15.32 54.17 -27.62
CA ARG A 46 -16.30 53.81 -26.60
C ARG A 46 -17.20 52.69 -27.15
N VAL A 47 -17.12 51.50 -26.57
CA VAL A 47 -18.16 50.47 -26.72
C VAL A 47 -18.96 50.43 -25.43
N VAL A 48 -20.23 50.83 -25.54
CA VAL A 48 -21.23 50.73 -24.48
C VAL A 48 -21.68 49.27 -24.42
N ALA A 49 -21.33 48.56 -23.34
CA ALA A 49 -21.88 47.24 -23.05
C ALA A 49 -23.01 47.39 -22.03
N VAL A 50 -24.22 47.10 -22.48
CA VAL A 50 -25.45 47.04 -21.69
C VAL A 50 -25.34 45.87 -20.71
N ILE A 51 -25.39 46.15 -19.41
CA ILE A 51 -25.51 45.12 -18.37
C ILE A 51 -26.96 44.65 -18.36
N GLY A 52 -27.23 43.52 -19.01
CA GLY A 52 -28.45 42.75 -18.82
C GLY A 52 -28.34 41.94 -17.53
N VAL A 53 -29.13 42.29 -16.52
CA VAL A 53 -29.28 41.47 -15.30
C VAL A 53 -30.12 40.25 -15.67
N VAL A 54 -29.47 39.12 -15.93
CA VAL A 54 -30.12 37.81 -15.96
C VAL A 54 -30.17 37.33 -14.51
N ALA A 55 -31.36 37.33 -13.92
CA ALA A 55 -31.60 36.63 -12.66
C ALA A 55 -31.46 35.12 -12.90
N VAL A 56 -30.26 34.58 -12.65
CA VAL A 56 -30.07 33.13 -12.55
C VAL A 56 -30.69 32.70 -11.23
N VAL A 57 -31.90 32.13 -11.30
CA VAL A 57 -32.46 31.37 -10.19
C VAL A 57 -31.56 30.14 -10.02
N ALA A 58 -30.64 30.22 -9.06
CA ALA A 58 -29.90 29.05 -8.61
C ALA A 58 -30.88 28.13 -7.90
N SER A 59 -31.49 27.21 -8.64
CA SER A 59 -32.08 26.02 -8.04
C SER A 59 -30.94 25.26 -7.37
N ALA A 60 -30.81 25.43 -6.05
CA ALA A 60 -30.00 24.58 -5.19
C ALA A 60 -30.61 23.17 -5.24
N GLY A 61 -30.26 22.44 -6.29
CA GLY A 61 -30.43 21.00 -6.35
C GLY A 61 -29.59 20.43 -5.22
N HIS A 62 -30.24 20.13 -4.11
CA HIS A 62 -29.69 19.17 -3.17
C HIS A 62 -29.46 17.92 -4.00
N ALA A 63 -28.19 17.60 -4.27
CA ALA A 63 -27.83 16.27 -4.72
C ALA A 63 -28.29 15.34 -3.60
N ALA A 64 -29.52 14.83 -3.73
CA ALA A 64 -30.00 13.77 -2.89
C ALA A 64 -28.98 12.65 -3.10
N ALA A 65 -28.17 12.38 -2.08
CA ALA A 65 -27.40 11.16 -1.99
C ALA A 65 -28.41 10.05 -2.27
N ALA A 66 -28.30 9.40 -3.43
CA ALA A 66 -29.13 8.27 -3.75
C ALA A 66 -28.96 7.30 -2.58
N HIS A 67 -30.05 7.06 -1.85
CA HIS A 67 -30.09 6.09 -0.78
C HIS A 67 -29.81 4.73 -1.44
N ARG A 68 -28.54 4.30 -1.42
CA ARG A 68 -28.17 2.93 -1.81
C ARG A 68 -28.80 1.98 -0.79
N ASP A 69 -29.29 0.84 -1.28
CA ASP A 69 -30.03 -0.11 -0.46
C ASP A 69 -29.12 -0.62 0.68
N PRO A 70 -29.59 -0.61 1.94
CA PRO A 70 -28.80 -1.09 3.06
C PRO A 70 -28.60 -2.61 2.95
N GLY A 71 -27.41 -3.01 2.50
CA GLY A 71 -27.03 -4.40 2.26
C GLY A 71 -26.31 -4.63 0.92
N GLU A 72 -26.22 -3.61 0.07
CA GLU A 72 -25.55 -3.70 -1.22
C GLU A 72 -24.01 -3.77 -1.05
N VAL A 73 -23.39 -4.66 -1.82
CA VAL A 73 -21.92 -4.74 -1.93
C VAL A 73 -21.40 -3.38 -2.40
N GLN A 74 -20.53 -2.76 -1.62
CA GLN A 74 -20.05 -1.40 -1.89
C GLN A 74 -18.88 -1.40 -2.89
N VAL A 75 -18.08 -2.47 -2.86
CA VAL A 75 -17.02 -2.76 -3.83
C VAL A 75 -17.00 -4.27 -4.10
N ASP A 76 -17.07 -4.63 -5.37
CA ASP A 76 -16.83 -5.99 -5.87
C ASP A 76 -15.83 -5.89 -7.02
N GLU A 77 -14.57 -6.19 -6.74
CA GLU A 77 -13.49 -6.12 -7.73
C GLU A 77 -12.73 -7.45 -7.73
N SER A 78 -12.91 -8.21 -8.81
CA SER A 78 -12.29 -9.53 -8.96
C SER A 78 -10.77 -9.43 -9.19
N PHE A 79 -10.32 -8.33 -9.79
CA PHE A 79 -9.01 -8.11 -10.39
C PHE A 79 -8.63 -9.14 -11.47
N THR A 80 -9.62 -9.86 -12.00
CA THR A 80 -9.40 -10.91 -13.01
C THR A 80 -9.35 -10.38 -14.44
N GLY A 81 -9.83 -9.16 -14.67
CA GLY A 81 -9.87 -8.50 -15.97
C GLY A 81 -8.58 -7.78 -16.36
N ALA A 82 -8.59 -7.19 -17.55
CA ALA A 82 -7.54 -6.30 -18.05
C ALA A 82 -7.67 -4.85 -17.54
N THR A 83 -8.82 -4.53 -16.95
CA THR A 83 -9.14 -3.27 -16.30
C THR A 83 -9.71 -3.57 -14.92
N ALA A 84 -9.70 -2.58 -14.03
CA ALA A 84 -10.36 -2.62 -12.73
C ALA A 84 -11.33 -1.44 -12.63
N ASP A 85 -12.12 -1.40 -11.56
CA ASP A 85 -12.92 -0.24 -11.17
C ASP A 85 -12.09 1.04 -11.24
N SER A 86 -12.60 2.03 -11.97
CA SER A 86 -11.90 3.29 -12.23
C SER A 86 -11.63 4.14 -10.98
N ARG A 87 -12.27 3.80 -9.84
CA ARG A 87 -12.01 4.42 -8.54
C ARG A 87 -10.66 4.00 -7.96
N PHE A 88 -10.04 2.94 -8.48
CA PHE A 88 -8.69 2.56 -8.09
C PHE A 88 -7.62 3.40 -8.78
N ILE A 89 -6.67 3.85 -7.97
CA ILE A 89 -5.41 4.47 -8.38
C ILE A 89 -4.29 3.47 -8.11
N GLY A 90 -3.54 3.12 -9.14
CA GLY A 90 -2.29 2.36 -9.00
C GLY A 90 -1.14 3.27 -8.59
N TYR A 91 -0.19 2.71 -7.84
CA TYR A 91 1.03 3.39 -7.44
C TYR A 91 2.25 2.48 -7.66
N GLY A 92 3.30 3.05 -8.26
CA GLY A 92 4.57 2.38 -8.50
C GLY A 92 4.44 1.15 -9.41
N ALA A 93 4.81 -0.02 -8.91
CA ALA A 93 4.82 -1.28 -9.63
C ALA A 93 3.44 -1.93 -9.77
N ALA A 94 2.40 -1.42 -9.09
CA ALA A 94 1.09 -2.05 -9.05
C ALA A 94 0.47 -2.13 -10.46
N CYS A 95 -0.10 -3.27 -10.82
CA CYS A 95 -0.61 -3.52 -12.17
C CYS A 95 -1.61 -4.67 -12.22
N LEU A 96 -2.24 -4.87 -13.38
CA LEU A 96 -3.18 -5.93 -13.69
C LEU A 96 -2.54 -6.92 -14.66
N THR A 97 -2.43 -8.18 -14.27
CA THR A 97 -1.86 -9.23 -15.13
C THR A 97 -2.85 -9.67 -16.21
N GLY A 98 -4.14 -9.34 -16.05
CA GLY A 98 -5.15 -9.54 -17.09
C GLY A 98 -4.90 -8.70 -18.34
N ALA A 99 -4.19 -7.57 -18.20
CA ALA A 99 -3.80 -6.71 -19.30
C ALA A 99 -2.57 -7.24 -20.06
N PRO A 100 -2.36 -6.83 -21.33
CA PRO A 100 -1.11 -7.11 -22.03
C PRO A 100 0.07 -6.52 -21.27
N ARG A 101 1.18 -7.26 -21.17
CA ARG A 101 2.41 -6.72 -20.60
C ARG A 101 2.98 -5.61 -21.49
N GLY A 102 3.65 -4.63 -20.89
CA GLY A 102 4.28 -3.55 -21.64
C GLY A 102 5.30 -2.75 -20.84
N LYS A 103 5.40 -1.45 -21.15
CA LYS A 103 6.28 -0.54 -20.42
C LYS A 103 5.79 -0.40 -18.98
N ALA A 104 6.70 -0.59 -18.02
CA ALA A 104 6.43 -0.37 -16.61
C ALA A 104 5.98 1.08 -16.35
N ALA A 105 5.09 1.27 -15.38
CA ALA A 105 4.82 2.58 -14.81
C ALA A 105 6.10 3.12 -14.13
N ALA A 106 6.15 4.43 -13.94
CA ALA A 106 7.27 5.02 -13.20
C ALA A 106 7.17 4.65 -11.72
N GLU A 107 8.28 4.20 -11.15
CA GLU A 107 8.36 3.83 -9.75
C GLU A 107 7.97 5.00 -8.84
N ALA A 108 7.29 4.71 -7.73
CA ALA A 108 6.82 5.72 -6.77
C ALA A 108 5.94 6.84 -7.37
N THR A 109 5.11 6.54 -8.38
CA THR A 109 4.17 7.49 -8.97
C THR A 109 2.75 6.92 -9.09
N ASN A 110 1.75 7.80 -9.07
CA ASN A 110 0.36 7.44 -9.34
C ASN A 110 0.12 7.20 -10.83
N HIS A 111 -0.71 6.21 -11.14
CA HIS A 111 -1.19 5.93 -12.49
C HIS A 111 -2.51 5.13 -12.44
N PRO A 112 -3.31 5.08 -13.52
CA PRO A 112 -4.42 4.14 -13.61
C PRO A 112 -3.93 2.69 -13.53
N LEU A 113 -4.65 1.80 -12.84
CA LEU A 113 -4.34 0.37 -12.87
C LEU A 113 -4.43 -0.15 -14.31
N GLY A 114 -3.39 -0.87 -14.75
CA GLY A 114 -3.27 -1.33 -16.13
C GLY A 114 -2.13 -2.32 -16.28
N ARG A 115 -1.50 -2.34 -17.45
CA ARG A 115 -0.46 -3.32 -17.79
C ARG A 115 0.67 -3.49 -16.77
N CYS A 116 1.02 -4.74 -16.51
CA CYS A 116 2.28 -5.09 -15.85
C CYS A 116 3.48 -4.92 -16.79
N ARG A 117 4.68 -4.84 -16.21
CA ARG A 117 5.94 -4.75 -16.96
C ARG A 117 6.19 -5.98 -17.86
N ARG A 118 6.90 -5.78 -18.97
CA ARG A 118 7.23 -6.81 -19.98
C ARG A 118 8.23 -7.87 -19.49
N ASP A 119 9.05 -7.50 -18.53
CA ASP A 119 10.15 -8.27 -17.97
C ASP A 119 9.81 -8.61 -16.51
N PRO A 120 8.94 -9.58 -16.22
CA PRO A 120 8.66 -9.97 -14.84
C PRO A 120 9.86 -10.67 -14.18
N ALA A 121 9.98 -10.55 -12.87
CA ALA A 121 10.92 -11.36 -12.06
C ALA A 121 10.17 -12.31 -11.13
N GLY A 122 10.65 -13.55 -11.03
CA GLY A 122 10.02 -14.60 -10.21
C GLY A 122 8.89 -15.35 -10.93
N PRO A 123 8.18 -16.25 -10.22
CA PRO A 123 7.10 -17.06 -10.76
C PRO A 123 5.79 -16.28 -10.93
N VAL A 124 5.81 -15.26 -11.79
CA VAL A 124 4.68 -14.34 -12.01
C VAL A 124 3.68 -14.92 -13.01
N PRO A 125 2.36 -14.79 -12.82
CA PRO A 125 1.37 -15.17 -13.83
C PRO A 125 1.59 -14.44 -15.16
N PRO A 126 1.19 -15.02 -16.31
CA PRO A 126 1.39 -14.39 -17.62
C PRO A 126 0.62 -13.05 -17.75
N GLY A 127 0.99 -12.25 -18.75
CA GLY A 127 0.15 -11.14 -19.20
C GLY A 127 -0.99 -11.63 -20.10
N ASN A 128 -1.90 -10.74 -20.49
CA ASN A 128 -3.12 -11.11 -21.24
C ASN A 128 -3.89 -12.23 -20.52
N ALA A 129 -3.88 -12.21 -19.18
CA ALA A 129 -4.39 -13.32 -18.40
C ALA A 129 -5.90 -13.31 -18.25
N ALA A 130 -6.63 -12.26 -18.66
CA ALA A 130 -8.08 -12.17 -18.47
C ALA A 130 -8.83 -13.40 -19.09
N PRO A 131 -9.81 -14.00 -18.39
CA PRO A 131 -10.39 -13.63 -17.10
C PRO A 131 -9.68 -14.30 -15.89
N HIS A 132 -8.40 -14.58 -15.99
CA HIS A 132 -7.52 -15.12 -14.96
C HIS A 132 -6.40 -14.12 -14.59
N GLY A 133 -6.68 -12.82 -14.64
CA GLY A 133 -5.77 -11.75 -14.19
C GLY A 133 -5.67 -11.61 -12.67
N TYR A 134 -4.70 -10.87 -12.16
CA TYR A 134 -4.49 -10.55 -10.75
C TYR A 134 -4.15 -9.07 -10.64
N LEU A 135 -4.50 -8.44 -9.51
CA LEU A 135 -3.80 -7.25 -9.07
C LEU A 135 -2.43 -7.72 -8.56
N GLN A 136 -1.38 -7.34 -9.26
CA GLN A 136 -0.01 -7.55 -8.84
C GLN A 136 0.49 -6.25 -8.20
N LEU A 137 0.82 -6.29 -6.92
CA LEU A 137 1.42 -5.14 -6.22
C LEU A 137 2.92 -5.05 -6.54
N THR A 138 3.64 -6.17 -6.46
CA THR A 138 5.03 -6.28 -6.90
C THR A 138 5.27 -7.62 -7.58
N ASP A 139 6.34 -7.70 -8.38
CA ASP A 139 6.98 -8.97 -8.67
C ASP A 139 8.31 -9.07 -7.93
N ALA A 140 9.12 -10.09 -8.21
CA ALA A 140 10.36 -10.31 -7.47
C ALA A 140 11.55 -9.45 -7.96
N HIS A 141 11.29 -8.28 -8.54
CA HIS A 141 12.35 -7.27 -8.73
C HIS A 141 12.73 -6.66 -7.39
N VAL A 142 13.97 -6.18 -7.27
CA VAL A 142 14.42 -5.38 -6.13
C VAL A 142 13.87 -3.95 -6.19
N GLU A 143 13.78 -3.31 -5.02
CA GLU A 143 13.46 -1.87 -4.87
C GLU A 143 12.14 -1.44 -5.53
N GLN A 144 11.08 -2.24 -5.40
CA GLN A 144 9.74 -1.90 -5.89
C GLN A 144 8.84 -1.40 -4.76
N THR A 145 7.96 -0.48 -5.12
CA THR A 145 6.85 -0.03 -4.30
C THR A 145 5.56 -0.23 -5.08
N GLY A 146 4.56 -0.87 -4.50
CA GLY A 146 3.30 -1.17 -5.18
C GLY A 146 2.11 -0.88 -4.29
N ALA A 147 1.17 -0.07 -4.74
CA ALA A 147 -0.10 0.10 -4.05
C ALA A 147 -1.29 0.22 -5.01
N ALA A 148 -2.47 -0.19 -4.53
CA ALA A 148 -3.75 0.09 -5.16
C ALA A 148 -4.61 0.84 -4.14
N LEU A 149 -5.01 2.06 -4.47
CA LEU A 149 -5.70 3.00 -3.60
C LEU A 149 -7.11 3.23 -4.11
N PHE A 150 -8.12 3.08 -3.25
CA PHE A 150 -9.50 3.36 -3.57
C PHE A 150 -9.92 4.70 -2.95
N ASP A 151 -9.83 5.78 -3.74
CA ASP A 151 -10.05 7.15 -3.27
C ASP A 151 -11.53 7.57 -3.39
N SER A 152 -12.44 6.71 -2.94
CA SER A 152 -13.88 6.99 -2.90
C SER A 152 -14.46 6.61 -1.53
N PRO A 153 -15.21 7.50 -0.86
CA PRO A 153 -15.69 7.28 0.49
C PRO A 153 -16.72 6.15 0.55
N ILE A 154 -16.58 5.33 1.60
CA ILE A 154 -17.38 4.14 1.92
C ILE A 154 -18.03 4.38 3.27
N PRO A 155 -19.36 4.44 3.37
CA PRO A 155 -20.06 4.65 4.63
C PRO A 155 -19.68 3.62 5.71
N ALA A 156 -19.38 4.10 6.92
CA ALA A 156 -18.91 3.28 8.04
C ALA A 156 -20.02 2.91 9.06
N GLN A 157 -21.20 3.54 8.99
CA GLN A 157 -22.25 3.47 10.02
C GLN A 157 -22.77 2.05 10.29
N ASP A 158 -22.83 1.22 9.25
CA ASP A 158 -23.30 -0.17 9.33
C ASP A 158 -22.13 -1.15 9.53
N GLY A 159 -20.95 -0.63 9.86
CA GLY A 159 -19.70 -1.37 9.94
C GLY A 159 -19.22 -1.87 8.58
N LEU A 160 -18.12 -2.62 8.59
CA LEU A 160 -17.39 -3.00 7.39
C LEU A 160 -16.99 -4.48 7.45
N VAL A 161 -17.19 -5.22 6.37
CA VAL A 161 -16.55 -6.52 6.11
C VAL A 161 -15.79 -6.41 4.80
N VAL A 162 -14.50 -6.71 4.83
CA VAL A 162 -13.61 -6.77 3.66
C VAL A 162 -13.10 -8.19 3.54
N THR A 163 -13.35 -8.82 2.40
CA THR A 163 -12.79 -10.14 2.08
C THR A 163 -11.95 -10.02 0.82
N PHE A 164 -10.75 -10.60 0.82
CA PHE A 164 -9.90 -10.67 -0.35
C PHE A 164 -9.02 -11.92 -0.31
N GLU A 165 -8.55 -12.33 -1.47
CA GLU A 165 -7.54 -13.38 -1.63
C GLU A 165 -6.17 -12.72 -1.81
N GLN A 166 -5.16 -13.27 -1.13
CA GLN A 166 -3.79 -12.77 -1.19
C GLN A 166 -2.79 -13.87 -1.51
N TRP A 167 -1.71 -13.48 -2.19
CA TRP A 167 -0.55 -14.31 -2.45
C TRP A 167 0.71 -13.54 -2.10
N GLN A 168 1.59 -14.19 -1.33
CA GLN A 168 2.96 -13.77 -1.06
C GLN A 168 3.84 -14.98 -1.32
N TYR A 169 4.63 -14.97 -2.40
CA TYR A 169 5.36 -16.15 -2.85
C TYR A 169 6.47 -15.80 -3.84
N GLY A 170 7.34 -16.76 -4.12
CA GLY A 170 8.21 -16.66 -5.29
C GLY A 170 9.40 -15.71 -5.17
N ASN A 171 9.78 -15.31 -3.96
CA ASN A 171 11.04 -14.60 -3.68
C ASN A 171 12.24 -15.17 -4.45
N THR A 172 13.09 -14.29 -4.98
CA THR A 172 14.35 -14.66 -5.68
C THR A 172 15.60 -14.42 -4.84
N THR A 173 15.42 -13.88 -3.63
CA THR A 173 16.46 -13.54 -2.66
C THR A 173 16.51 -14.52 -1.49
N ARG A 174 17.46 -14.34 -0.56
CA ARG A 174 17.69 -15.24 0.60
C ARG A 174 16.47 -15.46 1.51
N ALA A 175 15.52 -14.53 1.52
CA ALA A 175 14.28 -14.58 2.28
C ALA A 175 13.19 -13.78 1.53
N PRO A 176 11.90 -14.07 1.76
CA PRO A 176 10.80 -13.27 1.23
C PRO A 176 10.64 -11.98 2.02
N ALA A 177 10.23 -10.93 1.31
CA ALA A 177 9.93 -9.64 1.90
C ALA A 177 9.12 -8.75 0.95
N ASP A 178 8.41 -7.75 1.47
CA ASP A 178 8.22 -7.50 2.91
C ASP A 178 6.98 -8.19 3.46
N GLY A 179 5.85 -7.92 2.80
CA GLY A 179 4.52 -8.12 3.34
C GLY A 179 3.46 -7.47 2.43
N ILE A 180 2.20 -7.81 2.66
CA ILE A 180 1.05 -7.04 2.15
C ILE A 180 0.41 -6.29 3.30
N SER A 181 0.06 -5.03 3.10
CA SER A 181 -0.91 -4.36 3.97
C SER A 181 -2.27 -4.20 3.28
N PHE A 182 -3.32 -4.26 4.09
CA PHE A 182 -4.60 -3.61 3.82
C PHE A 182 -4.78 -2.49 4.84
N PHE A 183 -5.27 -1.33 4.43
CA PHE A 183 -5.51 -0.23 5.35
C PHE A 183 -6.79 0.54 5.05
N LEU A 184 -7.34 1.12 6.11
CA LEU A 184 -8.43 2.08 6.08
C LEU A 184 -7.90 3.47 6.42
N THR A 185 -8.42 4.49 5.73
CA THR A 185 -8.18 5.91 6.03
C THR A 185 -9.51 6.62 6.24
N ASP A 186 -9.45 7.77 6.90
CA ASP A 186 -10.55 8.73 6.96
C ASP A 186 -11.00 9.11 5.53
N GLY A 187 -12.28 8.91 5.23
CA GLY A 187 -12.84 9.14 3.91
C GLY A 187 -12.99 10.62 3.54
N ASP A 188 -12.91 11.53 4.52
CA ASP A 188 -12.92 12.98 4.27
C ASP A 188 -11.58 13.48 3.70
N LEU A 189 -10.52 12.68 3.82
CA LEU A 189 -9.17 13.01 3.37
C LEU A 189 -8.86 12.33 2.03
N SER A 190 -8.03 12.98 1.21
CA SER A 190 -7.56 12.40 -0.06
C SER A 190 -6.61 11.23 0.18
N LEU A 191 -6.87 10.11 -0.51
CA LEU A 191 -6.01 8.94 -0.54
C LEU A 191 -5.34 8.82 -1.92
N THR A 192 -4.30 9.63 -2.13
CA THR A 192 -3.56 9.65 -3.40
C THR A 192 -2.15 9.11 -3.28
N THR A 193 -1.69 8.75 -2.08
CA THR A 193 -0.33 8.24 -1.89
C THR A 193 -0.34 7.30 -0.69
N PRO A 194 0.28 6.11 -0.79
CA PRO A 194 0.44 5.22 0.36
C PRO A 194 1.45 5.82 1.37
N GLY A 195 1.54 5.21 2.55
CA GLY A 195 2.61 5.49 3.50
C GLY A 195 3.98 4.96 3.05
N ALA A 196 4.95 4.98 3.96
CA ALA A 196 6.29 4.52 3.65
C ALA A 196 6.33 2.99 3.41
N PHE A 197 7.18 2.57 2.46
CA PHE A 197 7.43 1.17 2.11
C PHE A 197 8.57 0.54 2.94
N GLY A 198 8.86 -0.75 2.72
CA GLY A 198 9.76 -1.55 3.55
C GLY A 198 9.01 -2.09 4.77
N GLY A 199 9.66 -2.12 5.93
CA GLY A 199 9.03 -2.47 7.20
C GLY A 199 7.84 -1.59 7.62
N SER A 200 7.50 -0.52 6.87
CA SER A 200 6.29 0.29 7.09
C SER A 200 5.06 -0.14 6.28
N LEU A 201 5.24 -1.12 5.38
CA LEU A 201 4.21 -1.76 4.56
C LEU A 201 3.22 -0.81 3.89
N GLY A 202 3.66 0.38 3.49
CA GLY A 202 2.81 1.35 2.80
C GLY A 202 1.69 1.95 3.67
N TYR A 203 1.72 1.77 4.99
CA TYR A 203 0.75 2.37 5.92
C TYR A 203 1.40 3.39 6.85
N ALA A 204 2.46 3.00 7.55
CA ALA A 204 3.09 3.84 8.57
C ALA A 204 4.17 4.76 7.97
N GLN A 205 4.60 5.74 8.75
CA GLN A 205 5.74 6.61 8.42
C GLN A 205 7.07 5.89 8.66
N LYS A 206 8.16 6.39 8.06
CA LYS A 206 9.52 6.01 8.45
C LYS A 206 10.50 7.17 8.42
N LEU A 207 11.55 7.09 9.24
CA LEU A 207 12.75 7.90 9.15
C LEU A 207 13.87 7.05 8.52
N PRO A 208 14.19 7.23 7.23
CA PRO A 208 15.13 6.37 6.52
C PRO A 208 16.50 6.28 7.20
N GLY A 209 16.93 5.05 7.50
CA GLY A 209 18.21 4.76 8.15
C GLY A 209 18.34 5.29 9.59
N ASP A 210 17.24 5.74 10.20
CA ASP A 210 17.15 6.32 11.56
C ASP A 210 18.21 7.40 11.86
N ARG A 211 18.59 8.17 10.84
CA ARG A 211 19.58 9.26 10.96
C ARG A 211 18.86 10.55 11.32
N SER A 212 19.39 11.31 12.28
CA SER A 212 18.79 12.58 12.74
C SER A 212 18.66 13.64 11.64
N ALA A 213 19.47 13.56 10.58
CA ALA A 213 19.42 14.47 9.42
C ALA A 213 18.52 13.96 8.27
N ALA A 214 17.97 12.75 8.37
CA ALA A 214 17.07 12.23 7.35
C ALA A 214 15.70 12.94 7.41
N GLN A 215 15.04 13.07 6.27
CA GLN A 215 13.66 13.52 6.21
C GLN A 215 12.74 12.31 6.40
N PHE A 216 11.69 12.47 7.19
CA PHE A 216 10.65 11.45 7.30
C PHE A 216 9.96 11.26 5.96
N VAL A 217 9.73 10.00 5.60
CA VAL A 217 8.70 9.62 4.64
C VAL A 217 7.40 9.49 5.42
N PRO A 218 6.33 10.23 5.07
CA PRO A 218 5.08 10.18 5.81
C PRO A 218 4.41 8.81 5.68
N GLY A 219 3.57 8.48 6.65
CA GLY A 219 2.59 7.41 6.53
C GLY A 219 1.39 7.86 5.68
N VAL A 220 0.42 6.96 5.52
CA VAL A 220 -0.77 7.25 4.73
C VAL A 220 -1.58 8.39 5.37
N ASN A 221 -1.96 9.37 4.55
CA ASN A 221 -2.75 10.50 5.01
C ASN A 221 -4.07 10.02 5.64
N GLY A 222 -4.39 10.51 6.85
CA GLY A 222 -5.62 10.12 7.54
C GLY A 222 -5.73 8.64 7.88
N GLY A 223 -4.61 7.93 8.10
CA GLY A 223 -4.64 6.51 8.47
C GLY A 223 -5.55 6.26 9.68
N TYR A 224 -6.42 5.27 9.58
CA TYR A 224 -7.31 4.84 10.67
C TYR A 224 -6.91 3.46 11.22
N LEU A 225 -6.77 2.48 10.33
CA LEU A 225 -6.40 1.12 10.69
C LEU A 225 -5.54 0.49 9.59
N GLY A 226 -4.33 0.06 9.93
CA GLY A 226 -3.43 -0.67 9.04
C GLY A 226 -3.25 -2.11 9.50
N ILE A 227 -3.55 -3.07 8.64
CA ILE A 227 -3.36 -4.51 8.88
C ILE A 227 -2.24 -5.00 7.96
N GLY A 228 -1.10 -5.37 8.54
CA GLY A 228 0.03 -5.95 7.83
C GLY A 228 0.04 -7.48 7.93
N LEU A 229 0.02 -8.15 6.79
CA LEU A 229 0.29 -9.58 6.60
C LEU A 229 1.78 -9.70 6.27
N ASP A 230 2.63 -9.72 7.30
CA ASP A 230 4.06 -9.46 7.18
C ASP A 230 4.87 -10.77 7.21
N VAL A 231 5.44 -11.15 6.07
CA VAL A 231 6.25 -12.38 5.95
C VAL A 231 7.64 -12.19 6.52
N LEU A 232 8.20 -10.97 6.41
CA LEU A 232 9.52 -10.66 6.94
C LEU A 232 9.45 -10.38 8.45
N GLY A 233 8.48 -9.57 8.90
CA GLY A 233 8.17 -9.33 10.30
C GLY A 233 8.62 -7.97 10.86
N GLU A 234 8.98 -7.03 9.99
CA GLU A 234 9.46 -5.71 10.42
C GLU A 234 8.33 -4.79 10.89
N TYR A 235 7.13 -4.89 10.31
CA TYR A 235 5.97 -4.05 10.58
C TYR A 235 5.52 -4.06 12.03
N PHE A 236 5.75 -5.17 12.73
CA PHE A 236 5.55 -5.31 14.17
C PHE A 236 6.42 -4.37 15.01
N GLY A 237 7.69 -4.18 14.64
CA GLY A 237 8.65 -3.35 15.38
C GLY A 237 8.49 -1.86 15.10
N ASP A 238 9.20 -1.00 15.81
CA ASP A 238 9.18 0.46 15.58
C ASP A 238 10.52 0.99 15.05
N ALA A 239 11.30 0.12 14.40
CA ALA A 239 12.51 0.53 13.67
C ALA A 239 12.16 1.60 12.62
N GLU A 240 13.14 2.45 12.29
CA GLU A 240 12.93 3.65 11.45
C GLU A 240 11.86 4.59 12.02
N ARG A 241 11.70 4.61 13.35
CA ARG A 241 10.76 5.49 14.07
C ARG A 241 9.28 5.34 13.68
N ARG A 242 8.87 4.17 13.23
CA ARG A 242 7.44 3.86 13.15
C ARG A 242 6.74 4.10 14.47
N GLY A 243 5.46 4.45 14.41
CA GLY A 243 4.72 4.75 15.63
C GLY A 243 5.18 6.06 16.31
N ASN A 244 5.84 6.98 15.62
CA ASN A 244 6.41 8.18 16.23
C ASN A 244 5.37 8.92 17.09
N LYS A 245 5.77 9.34 18.29
CA LYS A 245 4.91 9.92 19.35
C LYS A 245 3.80 9.01 19.91
N CYS A 246 3.83 7.72 19.63
CA CYS A 246 2.96 6.78 20.34
C CYS A 246 3.39 6.63 21.80
N GLU A 247 2.45 6.81 22.71
CA GLU A 247 2.63 6.60 24.15
C GLU A 247 3.06 5.16 24.44
N LYS A 248 2.36 4.20 23.85
CA LYS A 248 2.73 2.78 23.88
C LYS A 248 3.51 2.42 22.62
N ARG A 249 4.76 2.01 22.81
CA ARG A 249 5.64 1.50 21.75
C ARG A 249 5.42 -0.01 21.54
N SER A 250 5.83 -0.49 20.37
CA SER A 250 5.95 -1.92 20.10
C SER A 250 6.86 -2.57 21.14
N PRO A 251 6.58 -3.82 21.58
CA PRO A 251 7.50 -4.59 22.39
C PRO A 251 8.89 -4.75 21.73
N ALA A 252 8.95 -4.80 20.39
CA ALA A 252 10.23 -4.79 19.69
C ALA A 252 10.92 -3.41 19.67
N GLY A 253 10.28 -2.32 20.06
CA GLY A 253 10.89 -0.99 20.15
C GLY A 253 11.54 -0.51 18.85
N THR A 254 12.44 0.47 18.95
CA THR A 254 13.06 1.17 17.80
C THR A 254 14.35 0.56 17.28
N ALA A 255 14.91 -0.42 17.98
CA ALA A 255 16.23 -0.95 17.62
C ALA A 255 16.20 -1.57 16.23
N SER A 256 17.11 -1.13 15.35
CA SER A 256 17.43 -1.81 14.10
C SER A 256 18.06 -3.17 14.43
N ARG A 257 17.56 -4.23 13.80
CA ARG A 257 17.99 -5.61 14.05
C ARG A 257 18.48 -6.26 12.77
N SER A 258 19.44 -7.17 12.91
CA SER A 258 19.93 -7.99 11.79
C SER A 258 18.89 -8.99 11.29
N SER A 259 17.92 -9.35 12.14
CA SER A 259 16.77 -10.18 11.83
C SER A 259 15.50 -9.45 12.23
N ALA A 260 14.48 -9.54 11.38
CA ALA A 260 13.20 -8.95 11.65
C ALA A 260 12.57 -9.55 12.93
N PRO A 261 11.90 -8.73 13.76
CA PRO A 261 11.50 -9.12 15.10
C PRO A 261 10.37 -10.15 15.16
N GLY A 262 9.50 -10.24 14.14
CA GLY A 262 8.37 -11.18 14.15
C GLY A 262 8.01 -11.70 12.76
N PRO A 263 8.78 -12.62 12.16
CA PRO A 263 8.45 -13.18 10.85
C PRO A 263 7.11 -13.93 10.86
N ASN A 264 6.43 -13.94 9.71
CA ASN A 264 5.10 -14.55 9.55
C ASN A 264 4.07 -14.06 10.58
N ILE A 265 3.89 -12.74 10.66
CA ILE A 265 3.02 -12.11 11.68
C ILE A 265 1.93 -11.27 11.03
N VAL A 266 0.74 -11.29 11.62
CA VAL A 266 -0.28 -10.27 11.36
C VAL A 266 -0.17 -9.18 12.41
N THR A 267 -0.05 -7.93 11.99
CA THR A 267 0.07 -6.77 12.88
C THR A 267 -0.99 -5.73 12.56
N ALA A 268 -1.65 -5.21 13.59
CA ALA A 268 -2.57 -4.09 13.49
C ALA A 268 -1.91 -2.81 14.03
N ARG A 269 -1.95 -1.73 13.24
CA ARG A 269 -1.56 -0.38 13.65
C ARG A 269 -2.74 0.58 13.57
N GLY A 270 -2.81 1.48 14.53
CA GLY A 270 -3.91 2.43 14.69
C GLY A 270 -3.75 3.72 13.89
N PRO A 271 -4.52 4.75 14.25
CA PRO A 271 -4.58 5.98 13.48
C PRO A 271 -3.25 6.73 13.44
N GLY A 272 -3.04 7.48 12.36
CA GLY A 272 -1.85 8.30 12.17
C GLY A 272 -2.03 9.30 11.05
N ASN A 273 -1.22 10.36 11.08
CA ASN A 273 -1.19 11.34 10.02
C ASN A 273 0.21 11.90 9.82
N GLY A 274 0.66 12.00 8.57
CA GLY A 274 2.01 12.44 8.24
C GLY A 274 3.06 11.59 8.96
N VAL A 275 3.79 12.18 9.89
CA VAL A 275 4.94 11.55 10.57
C VAL A 275 4.62 11.10 12.01
N GLU A 276 3.37 11.15 12.45
CA GLU A 276 2.96 10.90 13.84
C GLU A 276 1.81 9.89 13.92
N GLY A 277 1.75 9.13 15.01
CA GLY A 277 0.77 8.06 15.19
C GLY A 277 1.22 6.77 14.52
N TYR A 278 0.27 6.01 13.98
CA TYR A 278 0.45 4.64 13.44
C TYR A 278 0.95 3.66 14.52
N CYS A 279 0.42 3.80 15.74
CA CYS A 279 0.80 3.03 16.92
C CYS A 279 0.46 1.55 16.77
N LEU A 280 1.31 0.67 17.30
CA LEU A 280 0.96 -0.74 17.42
C LEU A 280 -0.30 -0.90 18.27
N ILE A 281 -1.32 -1.58 17.74
CA ILE A 281 -2.50 -2.00 18.49
C ILE A 281 -2.29 -3.42 19.00
N ASP A 282 -2.04 -4.36 18.09
CA ASP A 282 -1.85 -5.77 18.41
C ASP A 282 -1.10 -6.50 17.29
N ALA A 283 -0.62 -7.71 17.59
CA ALA A 283 0.04 -8.58 16.61
C ALA A 283 -0.05 -10.06 17.00
N THR A 284 0.05 -10.98 16.05
CA THR A 284 -0.03 -12.42 16.31
C THR A 284 1.29 -12.98 16.84
N THR A 285 1.64 -12.63 18.08
CA THR A 285 2.83 -13.13 18.75
C THR A 285 2.53 -13.55 20.19
N SER A 286 3.20 -14.60 20.66
CA SER A 286 3.05 -15.11 22.02
C SER A 286 3.84 -14.31 23.05
N ASN A 287 4.82 -13.51 22.62
CA ASN A 287 5.60 -12.64 23.49
C ASN A 287 5.16 -11.19 23.30
N LYS A 288 4.83 -10.50 24.38
CA LYS A 288 4.44 -9.07 24.37
C LYS A 288 5.39 -8.20 25.21
N THR A 289 6.53 -8.75 25.61
CA THR A 289 7.54 -8.07 26.44
C THR A 289 8.61 -7.40 25.58
N SER A 290 9.39 -6.50 26.17
CA SER A 290 10.48 -5.79 25.50
C SER A 290 11.69 -6.66 25.15
N THR A 291 11.71 -7.92 25.59
CA THR A 291 12.80 -8.86 25.38
C THR A 291 12.35 -9.93 24.40
N GLY A 292 13.02 -10.02 23.25
CA GLY A 292 12.71 -11.00 22.21
C GLY A 292 13.12 -12.44 22.57
N SER A 293 12.80 -13.44 21.74
CA SER A 293 12.14 -13.34 20.42
C SER A 293 10.61 -13.14 20.50
N TRP A 294 9.99 -12.71 19.40
CA TRP A 294 8.53 -12.54 19.27
C TRP A 294 7.96 -13.54 18.24
N PRO A 295 7.89 -14.84 18.59
CA PRO A 295 7.44 -15.86 17.64
C PRO A 295 5.96 -15.67 17.30
N SER A 296 5.61 -16.03 16.06
CA SER A 296 4.24 -15.95 15.57
C SER A 296 3.32 -16.96 16.25
N THR A 297 2.05 -16.59 16.43
CA THR A 297 0.97 -17.47 16.88
C THR A 297 0.01 -17.86 15.76
N LEU A 298 0.33 -17.54 14.50
CA LEU A 298 -0.49 -17.97 13.37
C LEU A 298 -0.44 -19.51 13.25
N PRO A 299 -1.58 -20.16 12.94
CA PRO A 299 -1.65 -21.60 12.74
C PRO A 299 -1.00 -22.04 11.41
N GLY A 300 -0.81 -21.12 10.47
CA GLY A 300 -0.18 -21.37 9.17
C GLY A 300 0.77 -20.26 8.71
N GLN A 301 1.35 -20.47 7.53
CA GLN A 301 2.25 -19.50 6.88
C GLN A 301 1.46 -18.57 5.96
N LEU A 302 1.74 -17.27 6.03
CA LEU A 302 1.27 -16.25 5.08
C LEU A 302 1.92 -16.44 3.70
N HIS A 303 3.18 -16.88 3.68
CA HIS A 303 3.96 -17.14 2.47
C HIS A 303 3.58 -18.48 1.83
N GLY A 304 3.29 -18.45 0.54
CA GLY A 304 2.98 -19.60 -0.29
C GLY A 304 4.23 -20.35 -0.73
N ASN A 305 4.15 -21.69 -0.78
CA ASN A 305 5.30 -22.54 -1.12
C ASN A 305 5.56 -22.68 -2.64
N LEU A 306 4.87 -21.93 -3.51
CA LEU A 306 5.08 -21.98 -4.95
C LEU A 306 6.45 -21.39 -5.33
N LYS A 307 7.33 -22.23 -5.88
CA LYS A 307 8.69 -21.84 -6.30
C LYS A 307 8.86 -21.63 -7.79
N LYS A 308 8.02 -22.24 -8.61
CA LYS A 308 8.13 -22.20 -10.07
C LYS A 308 6.76 -22.06 -10.71
N LEU A 309 6.67 -21.13 -11.65
CA LEU A 309 5.55 -20.98 -12.57
C LEU A 309 6.18 -20.91 -13.97
N PRO A 310 5.96 -21.90 -14.84
CA PRO A 310 6.57 -21.91 -16.17
C PRO A 310 6.19 -20.65 -16.96
N ALA A 311 7.16 -19.97 -17.58
CA ALA A 311 6.87 -18.77 -18.38
C ALA A 311 5.91 -19.04 -19.56
N THR A 312 5.79 -20.30 -19.98
CA THR A 312 4.87 -20.78 -21.02
C THR A 312 3.51 -21.24 -20.46
N ALA A 313 3.27 -21.13 -19.15
CA ALA A 313 2.00 -21.51 -18.57
C ALA A 313 0.88 -20.63 -19.14
N THR A 314 -0.21 -21.27 -19.56
CA THR A 314 -1.44 -20.56 -19.89
C THR A 314 -2.01 -19.87 -18.64
N PRO A 315 -2.83 -18.81 -18.78
CA PRO A 315 -3.45 -18.15 -17.65
C PRO A 315 -4.20 -19.11 -16.70
N GLY A 316 -5.01 -20.02 -17.23
CA GLY A 316 -5.72 -21.02 -16.41
C GLY A 316 -4.78 -22.02 -15.71
N ARG A 317 -3.65 -22.39 -16.33
CA ARG A 317 -2.64 -23.23 -15.65
C ARG A 317 -1.93 -22.47 -14.55
N ALA A 318 -1.60 -21.20 -14.78
CA ALA A 318 -1.01 -20.33 -13.78
C ALA A 318 -1.95 -20.18 -12.56
N GLU A 319 -3.23 -19.94 -12.82
CA GLU A 319 -4.26 -19.91 -11.77
C GLU A 319 -4.32 -21.21 -10.97
N GLY A 320 -4.40 -22.37 -11.63
CA GLY A 320 -4.45 -23.66 -10.93
C GLY A 320 -3.21 -23.94 -10.05
N LEU A 321 -2.05 -23.39 -10.39
CA LEU A 321 -0.83 -23.48 -9.55
C LEU A 321 -0.83 -22.49 -8.39
N LEU A 322 -1.53 -21.35 -8.53
CA LEU A 322 -1.61 -20.30 -7.52
C LEU A 322 -2.72 -20.56 -6.50
N GLU A 323 -3.82 -21.19 -6.90
CA GLU A 323 -4.98 -21.44 -6.03
C GLU A 323 -4.63 -22.12 -4.68
N PRO A 324 -3.77 -23.16 -4.60
CA PRO A 324 -3.45 -23.82 -3.33
C PRO A 324 -2.54 -23.00 -2.39
N VAL A 325 -1.88 -21.96 -2.89
CA VAL A 325 -0.86 -21.21 -2.14
C VAL A 325 -1.32 -19.81 -1.73
N LYS A 326 -2.61 -19.52 -1.87
CA LYS A 326 -3.23 -18.27 -1.41
C LYS A 326 -3.62 -18.34 0.06
N ARG A 327 -4.00 -17.19 0.60
CA ARG A 327 -4.80 -17.09 1.83
C ARG A 327 -6.04 -16.26 1.53
N ILE A 328 -7.15 -16.59 2.19
CA ILE A 328 -8.36 -15.77 2.16
C ILE A 328 -8.39 -14.98 3.45
N VAL A 329 -8.48 -13.66 3.34
CA VAL A 329 -8.42 -12.75 4.47
C VAL A 329 -9.77 -12.07 4.60
N ARG A 330 -10.31 -12.05 5.81
CA ARG A 330 -11.52 -11.31 6.16
C ARG A 330 -11.23 -10.35 7.30
N ILE A 331 -11.41 -9.06 7.03
CA ILE A 331 -11.28 -7.98 8.02
C ILE A 331 -12.68 -7.47 8.32
N THR A 332 -13.06 -7.41 9.59
CA THR A 332 -14.35 -6.87 10.01
C THR A 332 -14.16 -5.72 10.98
N VAL A 333 -14.90 -4.63 10.80
CA VAL A 333 -15.13 -3.58 11.79
C VAL A 333 -16.63 -3.59 12.11
N SER A 334 -17.00 -3.99 13.32
CA SER A 334 -18.41 -4.05 13.71
C SER A 334 -19.01 -2.64 13.84
N PRO A 335 -20.32 -2.44 13.65
CA PRO A 335 -20.96 -1.16 13.91
C PRO A 335 -21.09 -0.89 15.41
N GLY A 336 -21.61 0.30 15.74
CA GLY A 336 -22.07 0.66 17.06
C GLY A 336 -21.05 1.43 17.91
N PRO A 337 -21.43 1.81 19.15
CA PRO A 337 -20.65 2.75 19.98
C PRO A 337 -19.36 2.16 20.56
N ALA A 338 -19.17 0.84 20.48
CA ALA A 338 -17.97 0.13 20.92
C ALA A 338 -17.52 -0.88 19.85
N PRO A 339 -17.06 -0.37 18.69
CA PRO A 339 -16.77 -1.22 17.54
C PRO A 339 -15.55 -2.10 17.81
N MET A 340 -15.62 -3.33 17.32
CA MET A 340 -14.56 -4.33 17.37
C MET A 340 -14.01 -4.55 15.98
N ALA A 341 -12.69 -4.62 15.88
CA ALA A 341 -12.01 -5.03 14.67
C ALA A 341 -11.51 -6.48 14.81
N THR A 342 -11.68 -7.28 13.75
CA THR A 342 -11.17 -8.65 13.68
C THR A 342 -10.47 -8.88 12.37
N VAL A 343 -9.44 -9.73 12.42
CA VAL A 343 -8.77 -10.29 11.23
C VAL A 343 -8.92 -11.79 11.32
N ASP A 344 -9.60 -12.36 10.35
CA ASP A 344 -9.78 -13.81 10.16
C ASP A 344 -9.02 -14.22 8.90
N ILE A 345 -8.32 -15.36 8.94
CA ILE A 345 -7.57 -15.89 7.80
C ILE A 345 -7.93 -17.35 7.60
N ASP A 346 -8.27 -17.72 6.37
CA ASP A 346 -8.33 -19.10 5.93
C ASP A 346 -6.97 -19.48 5.31
N PHE A 347 -6.31 -20.46 5.93
CA PHE A 347 -5.01 -20.98 5.51
C PHE A 347 -5.11 -22.11 4.47
N LEU A 348 -6.33 -22.47 4.07
CA LEU A 348 -6.64 -23.58 3.17
C LEU A 348 -6.14 -24.93 3.70
N ASP A 349 -6.18 -25.09 5.03
CA ASP A 349 -5.83 -26.30 5.78
C ASP A 349 -7.03 -27.21 6.07
N GLY A 350 -8.24 -26.78 5.70
CA GLY A 350 -9.50 -27.47 5.96
C GLY A 350 -10.26 -26.98 7.19
N ASP A 351 -9.65 -26.12 8.02
CA ASP A 351 -10.27 -25.58 9.23
C ASP A 351 -11.07 -24.28 8.98
N GLY A 352 -11.02 -23.77 7.73
CA GLY A 352 -11.71 -22.56 7.32
C GLY A 352 -11.11 -21.30 7.95
N PHE A 353 -11.94 -20.28 8.17
CA PHE A 353 -11.50 -19.02 8.76
C PHE A 353 -11.11 -19.16 10.24
N GLN A 354 -9.85 -18.84 10.54
CA GLN A 354 -9.30 -18.81 11.89
C GLN A 354 -9.03 -17.36 12.32
N ARG A 355 -9.43 -17.01 13.55
CA ARG A 355 -9.26 -15.66 14.12
C ARG A 355 -7.79 -15.39 14.41
N ALA A 356 -7.17 -14.52 13.62
CA ALA A 356 -5.80 -14.07 13.84
C ALA A 356 -5.72 -12.94 14.89
N LEU A 357 -6.55 -11.89 14.76
CA LEU A 357 -6.57 -10.75 15.68
C LEU A 357 -7.99 -10.35 16.08
N ARG A 358 -8.16 -9.84 17.31
CA ARG A 358 -9.38 -9.21 17.80
C ARG A 358 -9.04 -8.07 18.77
N PHE A 359 -9.43 -6.85 18.43
CA PHE A 359 -9.15 -5.67 19.25
C PHE A 359 -10.24 -4.61 19.12
N ARG A 360 -10.33 -3.70 20.10
CA ARG A 360 -11.28 -2.57 20.01
C ARG A 360 -10.85 -1.67 18.86
N ALA A 361 -11.78 -1.33 17.97
CA ALA A 361 -11.49 -0.42 16.88
C ALA A 361 -11.13 0.97 17.44
N PRO A 362 -10.18 1.69 16.83
CA PRO A 362 -9.79 3.02 17.26
C PRO A 362 -10.96 3.99 17.29
N LYS A 363 -10.92 4.96 18.21
CA LYS A 363 -11.92 6.03 18.35
C LYS A 363 -11.28 7.40 18.10
N PRO A 364 -12.03 8.36 17.50
CA PRO A 364 -13.35 8.17 16.89
C PRO A 364 -13.28 7.29 15.63
N VAL A 365 -14.39 6.64 15.28
CA VAL A 365 -14.51 5.96 13.99
C VAL A 365 -14.90 7.02 12.95
N PRO A 366 -14.18 7.14 11.83
CA PRO A 366 -14.60 7.98 10.71
C PRO A 366 -16.02 7.67 10.22
N ASP A 367 -16.75 8.69 9.78
CA ASP A 367 -18.09 8.51 9.20
C ASP A 367 -18.05 7.75 7.87
N THR A 368 -16.95 7.92 7.12
CA THR A 368 -16.66 7.17 5.91
C THR A 368 -15.20 6.71 5.90
N PHE A 369 -14.92 5.63 5.18
CA PHE A 369 -13.58 5.12 4.93
C PHE A 369 -13.19 5.26 3.47
N LYS A 370 -11.89 5.39 3.24
CA LYS A 370 -11.23 4.94 2.01
C LYS A 370 -10.28 3.82 2.36
N PHE A 371 -9.75 3.11 1.37
CA PHE A 371 -8.86 1.99 1.64
C PHE A 371 -7.80 1.78 0.57
N GLY A 372 -6.80 0.98 0.89
CA GLY A 372 -5.82 0.55 -0.09
C GLY A 372 -5.09 -0.72 0.31
N PHE A 373 -4.35 -1.25 -0.66
CA PHE A 373 -3.36 -2.29 -0.47
C PHE A 373 -1.97 -1.75 -0.78
N ALA A 374 -0.96 -2.21 -0.07
CA ALA A 374 0.42 -1.91 -0.42
C ALA A 374 1.36 -3.09 -0.17
N ALA A 375 2.40 -3.19 -0.98
CA ALA A 375 3.52 -4.11 -0.81
C ALA A 375 4.80 -3.47 -1.35
N SER A 376 5.94 -4.01 -0.95
CA SER A 376 7.24 -3.57 -1.46
C SER A 376 8.25 -4.70 -1.54
N THR A 377 9.31 -4.42 -2.28
CA THR A 377 10.56 -5.14 -2.24
C THR A 377 11.70 -4.15 -1.98
N GLY A 378 12.85 -4.70 -1.59
CA GLY A 378 14.10 -3.99 -1.42
C GLY A 378 15.25 -4.93 -1.75
N PRO A 379 16.26 -5.08 -0.87
CA PRO A 379 17.28 -6.11 -1.00
C PRO A 379 16.73 -7.54 -0.87
N LEU A 380 15.53 -7.68 -0.31
CA LEU A 380 14.73 -8.89 -0.29
C LEU A 380 13.50 -8.67 -1.17
N THR A 381 13.02 -9.73 -1.81
CA THR A 381 12.00 -9.68 -2.86
C THR A 381 10.89 -10.67 -2.57
N ASP A 382 9.71 -10.44 -3.12
CA ASP A 382 8.62 -11.41 -3.20
C ASP A 382 7.60 -10.98 -4.27
N VAL A 383 6.76 -11.90 -4.70
CA VAL A 383 5.60 -11.59 -5.56
C VAL A 383 4.38 -11.42 -4.67
N HIS A 384 3.71 -10.27 -4.79
CA HIS A 384 2.54 -9.91 -3.98
C HIS A 384 1.32 -9.73 -4.89
N LEU A 385 0.31 -10.59 -4.77
CA LEU A 385 -0.92 -10.55 -5.58
C LEU A 385 -2.18 -10.44 -4.72
N ILE A 386 -3.23 -9.84 -5.28
CA ILE A 386 -4.57 -9.72 -4.70
C ILE A 386 -5.62 -10.10 -5.75
N ARG A 387 -6.73 -10.72 -5.29
CA ARG A 387 -7.95 -10.96 -6.07
C ARG A 387 -9.20 -10.97 -5.19
N ARG A 388 -10.36 -10.96 -5.86
CA ARG A 388 -11.69 -11.18 -5.26
C ARG A 388 -11.93 -10.29 -4.04
N LEU A 389 -11.66 -9.00 -4.21
CA LEU A 389 -11.98 -8.01 -3.20
C LEU A 389 -13.49 -7.81 -3.17
N VAL A 390 -14.08 -8.10 -2.02
CA VAL A 390 -15.48 -7.77 -1.73
C VAL A 390 -15.50 -6.94 -0.46
N LEU A 391 -16.21 -5.81 -0.52
CA LEU A 391 -16.42 -4.93 0.61
C LEU A 391 -17.91 -4.67 0.77
N SER A 392 -18.43 -5.00 1.95
CA SER A 392 -19.86 -4.90 2.27
C SER A 392 -20.08 -4.34 3.68
N PRO A 393 -21.27 -3.81 3.99
CA PRO A 393 -21.66 -3.51 5.37
C PRO A 393 -21.59 -4.75 6.26
N SER A 394 -21.26 -4.61 7.55
CA SER A 394 -21.21 -5.76 8.48
C SER A 394 -22.54 -6.05 9.19
N ALA A 395 -23.44 -5.06 9.27
CA ALA A 395 -24.84 -5.29 9.60
C ALA A 395 -25.68 -5.39 8.32
N SER A 396 -26.30 -6.55 8.09
CA SER A 396 -27.48 -6.64 7.24
C SER A 396 -28.68 -6.11 8.04
N ARG A 397 -29.26 -4.96 7.64
CA ARG A 397 -30.55 -4.56 8.21
C ARG A 397 -31.59 -5.54 7.67
N HIS A 398 -32.13 -6.39 8.54
CA HIS A 398 -33.36 -7.12 8.22
C HIS A 398 -34.43 -6.09 7.85
N VAL A 399 -34.85 -6.08 6.58
CA VAL A 399 -36.05 -5.40 6.13
C VAL A 399 -37.20 -6.00 6.95
N ARG A 400 -37.79 -5.20 7.83
CA ARG A 400 -38.99 -5.58 8.58
C ARG A 400 -40.23 -5.32 7.76
#